data_AF-A0A1E7LBT3-F1
#
_entry.id   AF-A0A1E7LBT3-F1
#
_cell.length_a   1.000
_cell.length_b   1.000
_cell.length_c   1.000
_cell.angle_alpha   90.00
_cell.angle_beta   90.00
_cell.angle_gamma   90.00
#
_symmetry.space_group_name_H-M   'P 1'
#
loop_
_entity.id
_entity.type
_entity.pdbx_description
1 polymer ?
#
loop_
_entity_poly.entity_id
_entity_poly.type
_entity_poly.pdbx_seq_one_letter_code
_entity_poly.pdbx_strand_id
1 'polypeptide(L)'
;MKRVIGPDGSVERVEFRDRPLNADEKRVFAKYRDLSPVEILRRLRTAEWNAAVAHQERDQWKTIAQRTQNELAVAERKLAALTPEGWEVPKTVADLVAHAEAHGWRSSLAWNPRAGGEEMALAVLVGRDLTPEDEPARGTKWCYRLTWNCVPGSARRAGTGVAQTPHRPQWHDAPSVRKIREVIHAHPGPGAPADAGTISAL
;
A
#
# COMPACT_ATOMS: atom_id res chain seq x y z
N MET A 1 -36.39 37.97 -11.13
CA MET A 1 -35.40 38.85 -11.78
C MET A 1 -34.71 39.67 -10.70
N LYS A 2 -33.45 39.41 -10.37
CA LYS A 2 -32.73 40.15 -9.31
C LYS A 2 -31.60 40.94 -9.95
N ARG A 3 -31.50 42.24 -9.65
CA ARG A 3 -30.40 43.10 -10.09
C ARG A 3 -29.29 42.99 -9.04
N VAL A 4 -28.10 42.56 -9.45
CA VAL A 4 -26.91 42.58 -8.59
C VAL A 4 -26.05 43.75 -9.08
N ILE A 5 -25.73 44.67 -8.17
CA ILE A 5 -24.88 45.82 -8.46
C ILE A 5 -23.45 45.44 -8.06
N GLY A 6 -22.54 45.45 -9.02
CA GLY A 6 -21.13 45.20 -8.80
C GLY A 6 -20.44 46.37 -8.10
N PRO A 7 -19.28 46.13 -7.45
CA PRO A 7 -18.52 47.15 -6.74
C PRO A 7 -17.97 48.27 -7.65
N ASP A 8 -17.96 48.06 -8.96
CA ASP A 8 -17.60 49.02 -10.01
C ASP A 8 -18.80 49.84 -10.54
N GLY A 9 -20.00 49.64 -9.97
CA GLY A 9 -21.23 50.31 -10.40
C GLY A 9 -21.92 49.66 -11.60
N SER A 10 -21.40 48.55 -12.13
CA SER A 10 -22.08 47.79 -13.18
C SER A 10 -23.30 47.06 -12.63
N VAL A 11 -24.39 47.01 -13.41
CA VAL A 11 -25.64 46.34 -13.01
C VAL A 11 -25.84 45.11 -13.90
N GLU A 12 -25.46 43.94 -13.40
CA GLU A 12 -25.74 42.68 -14.10
C GLU A 12 -27.16 42.19 -13.81
N ARG A 13 -27.86 41.85 -14.89
CA ARG A 13 -29.17 41.19 -14.84
C ARG A 13 -28.95 39.69 -14.86
N VAL A 14 -29.08 39.05 -13.71
CA VAL A 14 -29.07 37.58 -13.62
C VAL A 14 -30.50 37.07 -13.76
N GLU A 15 -30.82 36.51 -14.93
CA GLU A 15 -32.00 35.69 -15.14
C GLU A 15 -31.68 34.25 -14.71
N PHE A 16 -32.28 33.80 -13.61
CA PHE A 16 -32.31 32.38 -13.29
C PHE A 16 -33.29 31.71 -14.25
N ARG A 17 -32.76 31.11 -15.32
CA ARG A 17 -33.52 30.21 -16.18
C ARG A 17 -33.29 28.79 -15.68
N ASP A 18 -34.24 28.27 -14.94
CA ASP A 18 -34.24 26.85 -14.62
C ASP A 18 -34.34 26.05 -15.92
N ARG A 19 -33.54 25.00 -16.02
CA ARG A 19 -33.63 24.07 -17.14
C ARG A 19 -35.04 23.48 -17.18
N PRO A 20 -35.66 23.31 -18.37
CA PRO A 20 -36.94 22.63 -18.47
C PRO A 20 -36.85 21.22 -17.86
N LEU A 21 -37.81 20.91 -16.98
CA LEU A 21 -37.88 19.64 -16.29
C LEU A 21 -37.94 18.47 -17.29
N ASN A 22 -37.12 17.45 -17.05
CA ASN A 22 -37.16 16.20 -17.80
C ASN A 22 -38.41 15.37 -17.43
N ALA A 23 -38.66 14.26 -18.14
CA ALA A 23 -39.86 13.45 -17.93
C ALA A 23 -39.95 12.86 -16.51
N ASP A 24 -38.82 12.46 -15.93
CA ASP A 24 -38.75 11.91 -14.58
C ASP A 24 -38.99 12.99 -13.53
N GLU A 25 -38.38 14.16 -13.69
CA GLU A 25 -38.57 15.34 -12.83
C GLU A 25 -40.03 15.77 -12.84
N LYS A 26 -40.69 15.82 -14.00
CA LYS A 26 -42.14 16.11 -14.11
C LYS A 26 -42.99 15.09 -13.35
N ARG A 27 -42.65 13.79 -13.47
CA ARG A 27 -43.35 12.71 -12.77
C ARG A 27 -43.16 12.78 -11.26
N VAL A 28 -41.98 13.17 -10.80
CA VAL A 28 -41.70 13.40 -9.38
C VAL A 28 -42.45 14.63 -8.88
N PHE A 29 -42.43 15.73 -9.63
CA PHE A 29 -43.12 16.98 -9.28
C PHE A 29 -44.63 16.80 -9.15
N ALA A 30 -45.24 15.95 -10.00
CA ALA A 30 -46.65 15.59 -9.90
C ALA A 30 -47.04 15.01 -8.52
N LYS A 31 -46.12 14.34 -7.82
CA LYS A 31 -46.36 13.79 -6.46
C LYS A 31 -46.44 14.86 -5.37
N TYR A 32 -45.92 16.06 -5.63
CA TYR A 32 -45.86 17.17 -4.69
C TYR A 32 -46.82 18.31 -5.04
N ARG A 33 -47.44 18.25 -6.22
CA ARG A 33 -48.31 19.31 -6.78
C ARG A 33 -49.47 19.67 -5.86
N ASP A 34 -50.05 18.67 -5.19
CA ASP A 34 -51.25 18.84 -4.37
C ASP A 34 -50.93 18.96 -2.86
N LEU A 35 -49.65 19.03 -2.50
CA LEU A 35 -49.23 19.14 -1.10
C LEU A 35 -49.15 20.60 -0.68
N SER A 36 -49.51 20.88 0.58
CA SER A 36 -49.29 22.19 1.17
C SER A 36 -47.78 22.48 1.29
N PRO A 37 -47.35 23.76 1.27
CA PRO A 37 -45.95 24.12 1.46
C PRO A 37 -45.33 23.54 2.74
N VAL A 38 -46.14 23.43 3.82
CA VAL A 38 -45.71 22.84 5.09
C VAL A 38 -45.43 21.34 4.96
N GLU A 39 -46.27 20.61 4.22
CA GLU A 39 -46.08 19.18 3.98
C GLU A 39 -44.90 18.92 3.05
N ILE A 40 -44.65 19.79 2.06
CA ILE A 40 -43.43 19.76 1.23
C ILE A 40 -42.18 19.91 2.11
N LEU A 41 -42.15 20.90 3.02
CA LEU A 41 -41.02 21.12 3.93
C LEU A 41 -40.81 19.95 4.90
N ARG A 42 -41.88 19.35 5.42
CA ARG A 42 -41.79 18.15 6.27
C ARG A 42 -41.13 16.99 5.52
N ARG A 43 -41.57 16.73 4.28
CA ARG A 43 -41.00 15.66 3.44
C ARG A 43 -39.54 15.92 3.06
N LEU A 44 -39.19 17.17 2.74
CA LEU A 44 -37.81 17.55 2.46
C LEU A 44 -36.91 17.27 3.67
N ARG A 45 -37.33 17.70 4.87
CA ARG A 45 -36.59 17.44 6.11
C ARG A 45 -36.39 15.95 6.36
N THR A 46 -37.42 15.13 6.16
CA THR A 46 -37.31 13.66 6.29
C THR A 46 -36.35 13.09 5.25
N ALA A 47 -36.38 13.57 4.01
CA ALA A 47 -35.48 13.11 2.95
C ALA A 47 -34.02 13.49 3.25
N GLU A 48 -33.76 14.72 3.73
CA GLU A 48 -32.44 15.17 4.16
C GLU A 48 -31.92 14.34 5.34
N TRP A 49 -32.78 14.07 6.33
CA TRP A 49 -32.43 13.19 7.45
C TRP A 49 -32.08 11.78 6.97
N ASN A 50 -32.92 11.17 6.12
CA ASN A 50 -32.66 9.85 5.56
C ASN A 50 -31.36 9.80 4.75
N ALA A 51 -31.07 10.86 3.99
CA ALA A 51 -29.81 10.96 3.25
C ALA A 51 -28.60 11.06 4.19
N ALA A 52 -28.71 11.84 5.26
CA ALA A 52 -27.66 11.96 6.28
C ALA A 52 -27.39 10.60 6.98
N VAL A 53 -28.45 9.88 7.37
CA VAL A 53 -28.35 8.54 7.96
C VAL A 53 -27.70 7.58 6.97
N ALA A 54 -28.15 7.54 5.71
CA ALA A 54 -27.57 6.67 4.69
C ALA A 54 -26.08 6.98 4.41
N HIS A 55 -25.69 8.26 4.44
CA HIS A 55 -24.29 8.65 4.34
C HIS A 55 -23.47 8.17 5.54
N GLN A 56 -23.98 8.35 6.76
CA GLN A 56 -23.33 7.89 7.97
C GLN A 56 -23.14 6.37 7.97
N GLU A 57 -24.18 5.61 7.63
CA GLU A 57 -24.11 4.14 7.52
C GLU A 57 -23.08 3.72 6.47
N ARG A 58 -23.09 4.33 5.29
CA ARG A 58 -22.10 4.04 4.23
C ARG A 58 -20.68 4.30 4.71
N ASP A 59 -20.44 5.39 5.42
CA ASP A 59 -19.09 5.76 5.89
C ASP A 59 -18.63 4.84 7.03
N GLN A 60 -19.56 4.38 7.89
CA GLN A 60 -19.30 3.30 8.84
C GLN A 60 -18.93 2.00 8.13
N TRP A 61 -19.69 1.58 7.13
CA TRP A 61 -19.38 0.38 6.34
C TRP A 61 -18.04 0.46 5.63
N LYS A 62 -17.67 1.63 5.07
CA LYS A 62 -16.34 1.85 4.51
C LYS A 62 -15.24 1.68 5.55
N THR A 63 -15.45 2.21 6.75
CA THR A 63 -14.49 2.10 7.86
C THR A 63 -14.32 0.64 8.29
N ILE A 64 -15.42 -0.11 8.42
CA ILE A 64 -15.40 -1.55 8.74
C ILE A 64 -14.70 -2.32 7.63
N ALA A 65 -15.06 -2.11 6.36
CA ALA A 65 -14.45 -2.78 5.22
C ALA A 65 -12.94 -2.55 5.16
N GLN A 66 -12.49 -1.30 5.36
CA GLN A 66 -11.06 -0.98 5.40
C GLN A 66 -10.34 -1.70 6.55
N ARG A 67 -10.95 -1.73 7.73
CA ARG A 67 -10.41 -2.44 8.88
C ARG A 67 -10.28 -3.94 8.59
N THR A 68 -11.33 -4.58 8.09
CA THR A 68 -11.32 -6.02 7.77
C THR A 68 -10.31 -6.34 6.67
N GLN A 69 -10.16 -5.50 5.65
CA GLN A 69 -9.11 -5.64 4.64
C GLN A 69 -7.71 -5.57 5.25
N ASN A 70 -7.49 -4.64 6.19
CA ASN A 70 -6.21 -4.52 6.88
C ASN A 70 -5.92 -5.77 7.74
N GLU A 71 -6.93 -6.27 8.46
CA GLU A 71 -6.83 -7.49 9.28
C GLU A 71 -6.53 -8.72 8.42
N LEU A 72 -7.24 -8.89 7.30
CA LEU A 72 -6.98 -9.95 6.32
C LEU A 72 -5.55 -9.87 5.77
N ALA A 73 -5.12 -8.68 5.34
CA ALA A 73 -3.77 -8.48 4.82
C ALA A 73 -2.67 -8.75 5.86
N VAL A 74 -2.95 -8.57 7.16
CA VAL A 74 -2.02 -8.96 8.24
C VAL A 74 -2.01 -10.48 8.42
N ALA A 75 -3.17 -11.13 8.40
CA ALA A 75 -3.27 -12.58 8.52
C ALA A 75 -2.58 -13.30 7.35
N GLU A 76 -2.80 -12.85 6.12
CA GLU A 76 -2.15 -13.37 4.91
C GLU A 76 -0.63 -13.23 4.98
N ARG A 77 -0.12 -12.08 5.45
CA ARG A 77 1.32 -11.88 5.67
C ARG A 77 1.90 -12.84 6.71
N LYS A 78 1.17 -13.09 7.81
CA LYS A 78 1.59 -14.05 8.84
C LYS A 78 1.61 -15.47 8.28
N LEU A 79 0.59 -15.84 7.50
CA LEU A 79 0.53 -17.15 6.85
C LEU A 79 1.69 -17.34 5.87
N ALA A 80 1.95 -16.36 5.01
CA ALA A 80 3.03 -16.42 4.03
C ALA A 80 4.43 -16.48 4.67
N ALA A 81 4.60 -15.95 5.88
CA ALA A 81 5.86 -16.02 6.61
C ALA A 81 6.17 -17.42 7.14
N LEU A 82 5.15 -18.28 7.28
CA LEU A 82 5.34 -19.67 7.70
C LEU A 82 5.81 -20.51 6.51
N THR A 83 6.84 -21.31 6.72
CA THR A 83 7.26 -22.31 5.75
C THR A 83 6.19 -23.39 5.66
N PRO A 84 5.61 -23.65 4.47
CA PRO A 84 4.61 -24.71 4.29
C PRO A 84 5.17 -26.09 4.64
N GLU A 85 4.30 -27.00 5.10
CA GLU A 85 4.70 -28.37 5.44
C GLU A 85 5.28 -29.11 4.23
N GLY A 86 6.43 -29.77 4.40
CA GLY A 86 7.13 -30.47 3.32
C GLY A 86 7.95 -29.56 2.38
N TRP A 87 7.98 -28.25 2.65
CA TRP A 87 8.80 -27.31 1.90
C TRP A 87 10.01 -26.86 2.71
N GLU A 88 11.13 -26.65 2.03
CA GLU A 88 12.37 -26.18 2.64
C GLU A 88 12.80 -24.83 2.05
N VAL A 89 13.35 -23.97 2.91
CA VAL A 89 13.97 -22.72 2.46
C VAL A 89 15.25 -23.07 1.71
N PRO A 90 15.45 -22.60 0.47
CA PRO A 90 16.67 -22.89 -0.29
C PRO A 90 17.92 -22.43 0.47
N LYS A 91 18.98 -23.25 0.46
CA LYS A 91 20.23 -22.94 1.18
C LYS A 91 20.78 -21.54 0.90
N THR A 92 20.76 -21.12 -0.38
CA THR A 92 21.21 -19.77 -0.77
C THR A 92 20.40 -18.64 -0.12
N VAL A 93 19.11 -18.86 0.12
CA VAL A 93 18.24 -17.91 0.83
C VAL A 93 18.53 -17.94 2.32
N ALA A 94 18.63 -19.13 2.92
CA ALA A 94 18.96 -19.30 4.33
C ALA A 94 20.32 -18.63 4.67
N ASP A 95 21.34 -18.86 3.84
CA ASP A 95 22.67 -18.26 4.01
C ASP A 95 22.63 -16.73 3.89
N LEU A 96 21.82 -16.18 2.98
CA LEU A 96 21.66 -14.74 2.82
C LEU A 96 20.95 -14.12 4.03
N VAL A 97 19.88 -14.75 4.52
CA VAL A 97 19.12 -14.31 5.69
C VAL A 97 20.00 -14.35 6.93
N ALA A 98 20.69 -15.45 7.19
CA ALA A 98 21.62 -15.57 8.30
C ALA A 98 22.75 -14.53 8.22
N HIS A 99 23.30 -14.29 7.02
CA HIS A 99 24.33 -13.26 6.81
C HIS A 99 23.78 -11.85 7.09
N ALA A 100 22.55 -11.56 6.68
CA ALA A 100 21.89 -10.28 6.94
C ALA A 100 21.68 -10.05 8.44
N GLU A 101 21.07 -11.00 9.13
CA GLU A 101 20.77 -10.91 10.56
C GLU A 101 22.05 -10.80 11.40
N ALA A 102 23.10 -11.55 11.06
CA ALA A 102 24.40 -11.45 11.72
C ALA A 102 25.04 -10.06 11.62
N HIS A 103 24.71 -9.29 10.57
CA HIS A 103 25.19 -7.91 10.38
C HIS A 103 24.13 -6.88 10.80
N GLY A 104 23.09 -7.25 11.55
CA GLY A 104 22.09 -6.31 12.06
C GLY A 104 21.08 -5.81 11.02
N TRP A 105 20.98 -6.48 9.86
CA TRP A 105 19.93 -6.21 8.88
C TRP A 105 18.67 -7.01 9.20
N ARG A 106 17.52 -6.55 8.68
CA ARG A 106 16.23 -7.22 8.83
C ARG A 106 15.89 -8.03 7.58
N SER A 107 15.29 -9.19 7.79
CA SER A 107 14.83 -10.12 6.76
C SER A 107 13.34 -10.41 6.89
N SER A 108 12.69 -10.72 5.77
CA SER A 108 11.33 -11.27 5.74
C SER A 108 11.21 -12.25 4.59
N LEU A 109 10.53 -13.36 4.86
CA LEU A 109 10.21 -14.40 3.89
C LEU A 109 8.70 -14.40 3.64
N ALA A 110 8.29 -14.67 2.41
CA ALA A 110 6.89 -14.84 2.05
C ALA A 110 6.73 -15.93 0.97
N TRP A 111 6.12 -17.04 1.37
CA TRP A 111 5.71 -18.14 0.51
C TRP A 111 4.36 -17.81 -0.14
N ASN A 112 4.31 -17.93 -1.47
CA ASN A 112 3.11 -17.66 -2.26
C ASN A 112 2.85 -18.84 -3.20
N PRO A 113 1.70 -19.51 -3.12
CA PRO A 113 1.35 -20.57 -4.06
C PRO A 113 1.18 -20.01 -5.47
N ARG A 114 1.75 -20.69 -6.47
CA ARG A 114 1.44 -20.40 -7.87
C ARG A 114 0.23 -21.21 -8.33
N ALA A 115 -0.47 -20.67 -9.33
CA ALA A 115 -1.55 -21.37 -10.00
C ALA A 115 -1.03 -22.72 -10.54
N GLY A 116 -1.58 -23.83 -10.02
CA GLY A 116 -1.16 -25.19 -10.38
C GLY A 116 -0.66 -26.05 -9.21
N GLY A 117 -0.44 -25.50 -8.02
CA GLY A 117 -0.22 -26.25 -6.77
C GLY A 117 1.15 -26.92 -6.60
N GLU A 118 1.88 -27.19 -7.68
CA GLU A 118 3.18 -27.88 -7.64
C GLU A 118 4.40 -26.95 -7.48
N GLU A 119 4.23 -25.64 -7.74
CA GLU A 119 5.29 -24.63 -7.64
C GLU A 119 4.90 -23.54 -6.62
N MET A 120 5.82 -23.19 -5.74
CA MET A 120 5.68 -22.08 -4.79
C MET A 120 6.66 -20.97 -5.14
N ALA A 121 6.24 -19.72 -5.04
CA ALA A 121 7.12 -18.57 -5.12
C ALA A 121 7.55 -18.12 -3.72
N LEU A 122 8.85 -18.17 -3.42
CA LEU A 122 9.43 -17.64 -2.20
C LEU A 122 9.97 -16.23 -2.46
N ALA A 123 9.32 -15.22 -1.91
CA ALA A 123 9.83 -13.85 -1.88
C ALA A 123 10.68 -13.64 -0.63
N VAL A 124 11.84 -13.03 -0.82
CA VAL A 124 12.83 -12.73 0.23
C VAL A 124 13.07 -11.23 0.21
N LEU A 125 12.84 -10.58 1.33
CA LEU A 125 13.14 -9.17 1.55
C LEU A 125 14.29 -9.07 2.55
N VAL A 126 15.33 -8.31 2.21
CA VAL A 126 16.44 -7.98 3.11
C VAL A 126 16.67 -6.49 3.07
N GLY A 127 16.77 -5.84 4.23
CA GLY A 127 16.98 -4.40 4.28
C GLY A 127 17.40 -3.86 5.63
N ARG A 128 17.87 -2.62 5.62
CA ARG A 128 18.13 -1.81 6.81
C ARG A 128 17.77 -0.35 6.53
N ASP A 129 17.31 0.35 7.56
CA ASP A 129 17.19 1.79 7.51
C ASP A 129 18.57 2.44 7.65
N LEU A 130 18.74 3.65 7.14
CA LEU A 130 19.98 4.41 7.32
C LEU A 130 20.12 4.93 8.74
N THR A 131 21.34 4.91 9.24
CA THR A 131 21.72 5.53 10.50
C THR A 131 22.35 6.91 10.25
N PRO A 132 22.44 7.78 11.27
CA PRO A 132 23.13 9.06 11.15
C PRO A 132 24.63 8.95 10.80
N GLU A 133 25.23 7.76 10.97
CA GLU A 133 26.63 7.47 10.64
C GLU A 133 26.82 7.13 9.15
N ASP A 134 25.74 6.79 8.44
CA ASP A 134 25.79 6.53 7.01
C ASP A 134 26.02 7.83 6.21
N GLU A 135 26.66 7.71 5.05
CA GLU A 135 26.89 8.85 4.17
C GLU A 135 25.57 9.54 3.75
N PRO A 136 25.57 10.87 3.58
CA PRO A 136 24.40 11.61 3.14
C PRO A 136 23.86 11.06 1.81
N ALA A 137 22.59 10.67 1.79
CA ALA A 137 21.97 10.05 0.64
C ALA A 137 20.53 10.56 0.43
N ARG A 138 19.97 10.31 -0.76
CA ARG A 138 18.62 10.75 -1.13
C ARG A 138 17.52 9.84 -0.57
N GLY A 139 17.82 8.56 -0.41
CA GLY A 139 16.94 7.55 0.17
C GLY A 139 17.18 7.37 1.66
N THR A 140 16.27 6.65 2.31
CA THR A 140 16.31 6.41 3.77
C THR A 140 16.67 4.98 4.15
N LYS A 141 16.86 4.09 3.17
CA LYS A 141 17.04 2.66 3.42
C LYS A 141 17.79 1.94 2.31
N TRP A 142 18.34 0.80 2.69
CA TRP A 142 18.73 -0.29 1.80
C TRP A 142 17.62 -1.34 1.81
N CYS A 143 17.17 -1.78 0.64
CA CYS A 143 16.14 -2.79 0.52
C CYS A 143 16.35 -3.63 -0.74
N TYR A 144 16.37 -4.95 -0.59
CA TYR A 144 16.51 -5.93 -1.66
C TYR A 144 15.33 -6.89 -1.60
N ARG A 145 14.57 -7.00 -2.69
CA ARG A 145 13.50 -7.97 -2.87
C ARG A 145 13.87 -8.97 -3.96
N LEU A 146 14.05 -10.20 -3.56
CA LEU A 146 14.45 -11.31 -4.41
C LEU A 146 13.34 -12.38 -4.41
N THR A 147 13.23 -13.14 -5.49
CA THR A 147 12.21 -14.18 -5.61
C THR A 147 12.85 -15.48 -6.08
N TRP A 148 12.41 -16.61 -5.53
CA TRP A 148 12.72 -17.95 -5.99
C TRP A 148 11.43 -18.65 -6.39
N ASN A 149 11.51 -19.43 -7.45
CA ASN A 149 10.54 -20.44 -7.78
C ASN A 149 11.03 -21.76 -7.17
N CYS A 150 10.21 -22.36 -6.32
CA CYS A 150 10.52 -23.55 -5.57
C CYS A 150 9.60 -24.69 -6.02
N VAL A 151 10.16 -25.87 -6.12
CA VAL A 151 9.47 -27.17 -6.11
C VAL A 151 10.12 -28.02 -5.01
N PRO A 152 9.48 -29.10 -4.51
CA PRO A 152 10.11 -29.96 -3.51
C PRO A 152 11.51 -30.44 -3.97
N GLY A 153 12.53 -30.15 -3.16
CA GLY A 153 13.93 -30.52 -3.45
C GLY A 153 14.67 -29.66 -4.49
N SER A 154 14.03 -28.65 -5.10
CA SER A 154 14.69 -27.78 -6.08
C SER A 154 14.18 -26.34 -6.04
N ALA A 155 15.08 -25.38 -6.17
CA ALA A 155 14.72 -23.97 -6.22
C ALA A 155 15.60 -23.21 -7.22
N ARG A 156 14.96 -22.34 -8.00
CA ARG A 156 15.61 -21.48 -8.99
C ARG A 156 15.28 -20.02 -8.70
N ARG A 157 16.25 -19.12 -8.86
CA ARG A 157 16.00 -17.69 -8.73
C ARG A 157 15.09 -17.22 -9.86
N ALA A 158 14.01 -16.52 -9.52
CA ALA A 158 13.07 -15.94 -10.47
C ALA A 158 13.51 -14.51 -10.82
N GLY A 159 14.21 -14.37 -11.93
CA GLY A 159 14.71 -13.07 -12.41
C GLY A 159 15.83 -12.46 -11.55
N THR A 160 16.12 -11.18 -11.80
CA THR A 160 17.14 -10.41 -11.09
C THR A 160 16.68 -9.96 -9.70
N GLY A 161 15.39 -9.74 -9.51
CA GLY A 161 14.84 -9.09 -8.31
C GLY A 161 14.99 -7.57 -8.38
N VAL A 162 14.51 -6.87 -7.36
CA VAL A 162 14.49 -5.40 -7.31
C VAL A 162 15.13 -4.86 -6.04
N ALA A 163 15.73 -3.69 -6.13
CA ALA A 163 16.41 -3.03 -5.03
C ALA A 163 16.02 -1.55 -4.92
N GLN A 164 16.05 -1.04 -3.70
CA GLN A 164 16.11 0.38 -3.38
C GLN A 164 17.36 0.60 -2.56
N THR A 165 18.16 1.57 -2.98
CA THR A 165 19.40 1.93 -2.28
C THR A 165 19.36 3.41 -1.91
N PRO A 166 20.17 3.86 -0.93
CA PRO A 166 20.20 5.25 -0.53
C PRO A 166 20.50 6.22 -1.68
N HIS A 167 21.42 5.86 -2.57
CA HIS A 167 21.77 6.70 -3.72
C HIS A 167 20.75 6.59 -4.87
N ARG A 168 19.96 5.51 -4.91
CA ARG A 168 18.87 5.30 -5.89
C ARG A 168 17.60 4.83 -5.17
N PRO A 169 16.79 5.77 -4.66
CA PRO A 169 15.62 5.45 -3.84
C PRO A 169 14.45 4.85 -4.64
N GLN A 170 14.45 4.98 -5.97
CA GLN A 170 13.48 4.32 -6.84
C GLN A 170 13.86 2.84 -7.03
N TRP A 171 12.85 1.99 -7.25
CA TRP A 171 13.08 0.57 -7.55
C TRP A 171 13.88 0.41 -8.83
N HIS A 172 14.96 -0.35 -8.74
CA HIS A 172 15.82 -0.72 -9.86
C HIS A 172 16.21 -2.19 -9.76
N ASP A 173 16.90 -2.72 -10.78
CA ASP A 173 17.37 -4.10 -10.76
C ASP A 173 18.26 -4.37 -9.53
N ALA A 174 18.02 -5.51 -8.89
CA ALA A 174 18.86 -5.96 -7.80
C ALA A 174 20.17 -6.56 -8.30
N PRO A 175 21.28 -6.35 -7.59
CA PRO A 175 22.54 -6.99 -7.93
C PRO A 175 22.52 -8.50 -7.60
N SER A 176 23.63 -9.19 -7.86
CA SER A 176 23.78 -10.60 -7.52
C SER A 176 23.74 -10.82 -5.99
N VAL A 177 23.33 -12.01 -5.54
CA VAL A 177 23.30 -12.35 -4.09
C VAL A 177 24.68 -12.15 -3.45
N ARG A 178 25.75 -12.52 -4.16
CA ARG A 178 27.13 -12.27 -3.72
C ARG A 178 27.38 -10.78 -3.45
N LYS A 179 26.98 -9.91 -4.39
CA LYS A 179 27.18 -8.47 -4.24
C LYS A 179 26.33 -7.88 -3.12
N ILE A 180 25.12 -8.41 -2.91
CA ILE A 180 24.27 -8.03 -1.77
C ILE A 180 24.97 -8.37 -0.46
N ARG A 181 25.58 -9.56 -0.33
CA ARG A 181 26.34 -9.94 0.88
C ARG A 181 27.54 -9.03 1.13
N GLU A 182 28.26 -8.63 0.09
CA GLU A 182 29.36 -7.66 0.18
C GLU A 182 28.85 -6.30 0.71
N VAL A 183 27.71 -5.82 0.20
CA VAL A 183 27.10 -4.57 0.70
C VAL A 183 26.68 -4.69 2.16
N ILE A 184 26.02 -5.79 2.54
CA ILE A 184 25.62 -6.03 3.94
C ILE A 184 26.83 -6.00 4.87
N HIS A 185 27.93 -6.61 4.45
CA HIS A 185 29.17 -6.65 5.22
C HIS A 185 29.83 -5.27 5.36
N ALA A 186 29.92 -4.52 4.26
CA ALA A 186 30.50 -3.17 4.28
C ALA A 186 29.64 -2.15 5.06
N HIS A 187 28.37 -2.47 5.27
CA HIS A 187 27.39 -1.56 5.82
C HIS A 187 26.53 -2.27 6.88
N PRO A 188 27.10 -2.64 8.05
CA PRO A 188 26.36 -3.31 9.11
C PRO A 188 25.27 -2.40 9.71
N GLY A 189 24.16 -2.98 10.15
CA GLY A 189 23.08 -2.28 10.83
C GLY A 189 23.39 -1.98 12.31
N PRO A 190 22.60 -1.10 12.95
CA PRO A 190 22.74 -0.80 14.37
C PRO A 190 22.44 -2.06 15.19
N GLY A 191 23.45 -2.62 15.86
CA GLY A 191 23.36 -3.87 16.62
C GLY A 191 24.17 -5.04 16.05
N ALA A 192 24.91 -4.83 14.95
CA ALA A 192 25.93 -5.80 14.53
C ALA A 192 27.04 -5.93 15.59
N PRO A 193 27.61 -7.13 15.81
CA PRO A 193 28.76 -7.29 16.69
C PRO A 193 29.94 -6.44 16.17
N ALA A 194 30.74 -5.89 17.08
CA ALA A 194 31.81 -4.92 16.79
C ALA A 194 32.83 -5.41 15.73
N ASP A 195 32.92 -6.72 15.53
CA ASP A 195 33.88 -7.37 14.64
C ASP A 195 33.32 -7.60 13.22
N ALA A 196 32.03 -7.30 12.99
CA ALA A 196 31.35 -7.59 11.73
C ALA A 196 31.75 -6.67 10.56
N GLY A 197 32.38 -5.52 10.86
CA GLY A 197 32.79 -4.52 9.86
C GLY A 197 34.30 -4.35 9.70
N THR A 198 35.12 -5.11 10.43
CA THR A 198 36.57 -4.89 10.43
C THR A 198 37.25 -5.75 9.36
N ILE A 199 37.59 -5.14 8.23
CA ILE A 199 38.62 -5.67 7.34
C ILE A 199 39.95 -5.58 8.10
N SER A 200 40.36 -6.67 8.76
CA SER A 200 41.78 -6.86 9.07
C SER A 200 42.50 -7.06 7.74
N ALA A 201 43.06 -5.98 7.21
CA ALA A 201 44.08 -6.06 6.19
C ALA A 201 45.34 -6.69 6.81
N LEU A 202 45.59 -7.94 6.47
CA LEU A 202 46.90 -8.59 6.51
C LEU A 202 47.15 -9.24 5.15
#